data_AF-A0A7H8NHU8-F1
#
_entry.id   AF-A0A7H8NHU8-F1
#
_cell.length_a   1.000
_cell.length_b   1.000
_cell.length_c   1.000
_cell.angle_alpha   90.00
_cell.angle_beta   90.00
_cell.angle_gamma   90.00
#
_symmetry.space_group_name_H-M   'P 1'
#
loop_
_entity.id
_entity.type
_entity.pdbx_description
1 polymer ?
#
loop_
_entity_poly.entity_id
_entity_poly.type
_entity_poly.pdbx_seq_one_letter_code
_entity_poly.pdbx_strand_id
1 'polypeptide(L)'
;MPHPLGTQPSKIIAVHLNYPCRAKERGRVPDQPSYFLKPPSSLAGTGDAIARPSGCELMSFEGEIALVIGRRAHRVSPERGWSHVAWVTAANDAGAYDLRYADRGSNLRSKGADGFTPIGPRLLDATALDPAALRLRTWVGGELVQDTDTATLLFPFGTLIADLSRLVTLEPGDVILTGTPAGASVVSPGDIVEVEVSAPDQGLTSGRLRNQVTEAEHTLAEWGAMPRVDAALRADAWGPAHVEEPTLDKAVAEALRGLATATLSSQLRKRGLQHMTIDGLRPTKPGGRLVGTAHTLRYLPLREDLFARYGNGMNAQKRAVEELRPGQVLVMDARRDPTSGTIGDILALRAQMRGAAGIVTDGGLRDSAAVADLDLPTYYAAEHPAVLGRRHVPWDTGVPIACGGALVQPGDILVGDADGVVVVPPDLAGELVADSVEQESRERFIAERVAAGEAIEGLYPLGPTWQPAYQQWRDTRP
;
A
#
# COMPACT_ATOMS: atom_id res chain seq x y z
N MET A 1 1.49 -31.90 6.26
CA MET A 1 0.27 -32.73 6.08
C MET A 1 0.11 -33.00 4.59
N PRO A 2 -0.48 -34.12 4.15
CA PRO A 2 -0.81 -34.29 2.73
C PRO A 2 -1.70 -33.13 2.25
N HIS A 3 -1.49 -32.67 1.02
CA HIS A 3 -2.26 -31.59 0.41
C HIS A 3 -3.76 -31.96 0.40
N PRO A 4 -4.70 -31.02 0.67
CA PRO A 4 -6.12 -31.33 0.86
C PRO A 4 -6.80 -31.98 -0.35
N LEU A 5 -6.27 -31.78 -1.56
CA LEU A 5 -6.77 -32.42 -2.79
C LEU A 5 -6.61 -33.95 -2.79
N GLY A 6 -5.69 -34.52 -1.98
CA GLY A 6 -5.47 -35.96 -1.87
C GLY A 6 -4.78 -36.62 -3.07
N THR A 7 -5.13 -36.22 -4.29
CA THR A 7 -4.48 -36.61 -5.55
C THR A 7 -3.96 -35.38 -6.30
N GLN A 8 -2.86 -35.55 -7.03
CA GLN A 8 -2.35 -34.47 -7.87
C GLN A 8 -3.25 -34.32 -9.12
N PRO A 9 -3.75 -33.10 -9.42
CA PRO A 9 -4.54 -32.86 -10.62
C PRO A 9 -3.73 -33.17 -11.88
N SER A 10 -4.39 -33.67 -12.92
CA SER A 10 -3.73 -33.83 -14.23
C SER A 10 -3.45 -32.47 -14.88
N LYS A 11 -4.31 -31.48 -14.59
CA LYS A 11 -4.18 -30.09 -15.03
C LYS A 11 -4.88 -29.12 -14.07
N ILE A 12 -4.33 -27.91 -14.00
CA ILE A 12 -4.92 -26.77 -13.30
C ILE A 12 -5.17 -25.70 -14.37
N ILE A 13 -6.44 -25.36 -14.57
CA ILE A 13 -6.89 -24.39 -15.56
C ILE A 13 -7.30 -23.13 -14.82
N ALA A 14 -6.78 -21.98 -15.20
CA ALA A 14 -7.12 -20.69 -14.59
C ALA A 14 -7.81 -19.78 -15.60
N VAL A 15 -8.81 -19.03 -15.14
CA VAL A 15 -9.59 -18.08 -15.94
C VAL A 15 -8.97 -16.69 -15.82
N HIS A 16 -8.69 -16.04 -16.94
CA HIS A 16 -8.04 -14.71 -16.92
C HIS A 16 -8.90 -13.61 -16.28
N LEU A 17 -10.22 -13.65 -16.46
CA LEU A 17 -11.13 -12.61 -16.02
C LEU A 17 -12.56 -13.14 -15.92
N ASN A 18 -13.16 -13.06 -14.73
CA ASN A 18 -14.52 -13.56 -14.50
C ASN A 18 -15.39 -12.67 -13.59
N TYR A 19 -14.82 -11.63 -12.99
CA TYR A 19 -15.56 -10.71 -12.13
C TYR A 19 -15.79 -9.36 -12.84
N PRO A 20 -17.01 -8.81 -12.85
CA PRO A 20 -17.28 -7.51 -13.45
C PRO A 20 -16.47 -6.37 -12.82
N CYS A 21 -16.25 -6.41 -11.51
CA CYS A 21 -15.45 -5.41 -10.80
C CYS A 21 -14.00 -5.38 -11.31
N ARG A 22 -13.38 -6.56 -11.52
CA ARG A 22 -12.04 -6.69 -12.08
C ARG A 22 -11.99 -6.30 -13.56
N ALA A 23 -13.05 -6.59 -14.31
CA ALA A 23 -13.15 -6.22 -15.72
C ALA A 23 -13.25 -4.70 -15.91
N LYS A 24 -14.00 -4.03 -15.02
CA LYS A 24 -14.08 -2.58 -14.94
C LYS A 24 -12.72 -1.96 -14.58
N GLU A 25 -12.01 -2.52 -13.60
CA GLU A 25 -10.66 -2.09 -13.21
C GLU A 25 -9.67 -2.16 -14.39
N ARG A 26 -9.75 -3.21 -15.20
CA ARG A 26 -8.92 -3.38 -16.41
C ARG A 26 -9.43 -2.63 -17.64
N GLY A 27 -10.56 -1.92 -17.54
CA GLY A 27 -11.16 -1.19 -18.66
C GLY A 27 -11.63 -2.06 -19.83
N ARG A 28 -11.80 -3.38 -19.64
CA ARG A 28 -12.24 -4.32 -20.68
C ARG A 28 -13.09 -5.44 -20.10
N VAL A 29 -14.26 -5.65 -20.71
CA VAL A 29 -15.12 -6.80 -20.46
C VAL A 29 -15.00 -7.77 -21.64
N PRO A 30 -14.60 -9.04 -21.42
CA PRO A 30 -14.50 -10.02 -22.48
C PRO A 30 -15.87 -10.61 -22.83
N ASP A 31 -16.11 -10.92 -24.10
CA ASP A 31 -17.34 -11.58 -24.56
C ASP A 31 -17.35 -13.08 -24.26
N GLN A 32 -16.16 -13.69 -24.11
CA GLN A 32 -15.96 -15.12 -23.87
C GLN A 32 -14.86 -15.33 -22.83
N PRO A 33 -14.94 -16.41 -22.02
CA PRO A 33 -13.88 -16.74 -21.08
C PRO A 33 -12.59 -17.09 -21.83
N SER A 34 -11.45 -16.79 -21.22
CA SER A 34 -10.13 -17.20 -21.71
C SER A 34 -9.34 -17.82 -20.60
N TYR A 35 -8.49 -18.78 -20.95
CA TYR A 35 -7.87 -19.68 -19.99
C TYR A 35 -6.37 -19.77 -20.19
N PHE A 36 -5.68 -20.13 -19.12
CA PHE A 36 -4.29 -20.57 -19.16
C PHE A 36 -4.09 -21.76 -18.21
N LEU A 37 -2.92 -22.39 -18.30
CA LEU A 37 -2.57 -23.54 -17.48
C LEU A 37 -1.55 -23.15 -16.41
N LYS A 38 -1.79 -23.62 -15.20
CA LYS A 38 -0.79 -23.65 -14.13
C LYS A 38 -0.26 -25.08 -13.99
N PRO A 39 1.07 -25.27 -13.88
CA PRO A 39 1.65 -26.59 -13.75
C PRO A 39 1.28 -27.20 -12.39
N PRO A 40 0.96 -28.51 -12.30
CA PRO A 40 0.68 -29.16 -11.02
C PRO A 40 1.83 -29.12 -10.00
N SER A 41 3.06 -28.80 -10.42
CA SER A 41 4.20 -28.58 -9.51
C SER A 41 4.07 -27.29 -8.68
N SER A 42 3.28 -26.32 -9.14
CA SER A 42 3.06 -25.06 -8.43
C SER A 42 2.12 -25.17 -7.22
N LEU A 43 1.52 -26.34 -6.98
CA LEU A 43 0.59 -26.55 -5.88
C LEU A 43 1.25 -26.34 -4.52
N ALA A 44 0.54 -25.65 -3.64
CA ALA A 44 0.89 -25.46 -2.24
C ALA A 44 -0.35 -25.61 -1.34
N GLY A 45 -0.13 -25.99 -0.10
CA GLY A 45 -1.15 -25.99 0.95
C GLY A 45 -1.07 -24.76 1.83
N THR A 46 -1.96 -24.68 2.82
CA THR A 46 -1.82 -23.68 3.89
C THR A 46 -0.53 -23.90 4.66
N GLY A 47 0.17 -22.80 4.98
CA GLY A 47 1.44 -22.81 5.71
C GLY A 47 2.67 -22.88 4.81
N ASP A 48 2.53 -23.32 3.56
CA ASP A 48 3.64 -23.30 2.61
C ASP A 48 3.97 -21.86 2.20
N ALA A 49 5.24 -21.60 1.87
CA ALA A 49 5.69 -20.26 1.48
C ALA A 49 5.38 -19.97 0.01
N ILE A 50 5.01 -18.71 -0.28
CA ILE A 50 4.98 -18.17 -1.64
C ILE A 50 6.30 -17.41 -1.84
N ALA A 51 7.28 -18.08 -2.43
CA ALA A 51 8.62 -17.53 -2.58
C ALA A 51 8.71 -16.58 -3.80
N ARG A 52 8.92 -15.29 -3.56
CA ARG A 52 9.19 -14.31 -4.61
C ARG A 52 10.57 -14.57 -5.21
N PRO A 53 10.67 -14.84 -6.53
CA PRO A 53 11.97 -15.04 -7.18
C PRO A 53 12.84 -13.80 -7.00
N SER A 54 14.12 -14.02 -6.67
CA SER A 54 15.07 -12.92 -6.47
C SER A 54 15.16 -12.05 -7.72
N GLY A 55 15.02 -10.74 -7.53
CA GLY A 55 15.01 -9.73 -8.59
C GLY A 55 13.63 -9.43 -9.17
N CYS A 56 12.58 -10.17 -8.80
CA CYS A 56 11.20 -9.76 -9.05
C CYS A 56 10.77 -8.73 -8.00
N GLU A 57 10.13 -7.68 -8.47
CA GLU A 57 9.53 -6.63 -7.63
C GLU A 57 8.05 -6.97 -7.35
N LEU A 58 7.33 -7.46 -8.37
CA LEU A 58 5.88 -7.48 -8.45
C LEU A 58 5.27 -8.86 -8.20
N MET A 59 5.45 -9.39 -6.99
CA MET A 59 4.73 -10.58 -6.56
C MET A 59 3.26 -10.24 -6.32
N SER A 60 2.37 -10.84 -7.07
CA SER A 60 0.92 -10.64 -6.98
C SER A 60 0.23 -11.73 -6.17
N PHE A 61 -0.85 -11.34 -5.51
CA PHE A 61 -1.86 -12.26 -4.99
C PHE A 61 -3.16 -12.08 -5.78
N GLU A 62 -3.87 -13.18 -5.98
CA GLU A 62 -5.16 -13.20 -6.65
C GLU A 62 -6.03 -14.23 -5.92
N GLY A 63 -6.82 -13.78 -4.94
CA GLY A 63 -7.73 -14.69 -4.24
C GLY A 63 -8.80 -15.20 -5.20
N GLU A 64 -9.02 -16.51 -5.21
CA GLU A 64 -9.94 -17.18 -6.12
C GLU A 64 -10.72 -18.31 -5.45
N ILE A 65 -11.79 -18.73 -6.12
CA ILE A 65 -12.52 -19.96 -5.84
C ILE A 65 -11.94 -21.06 -6.75
N ALA A 66 -11.54 -22.18 -6.17
CA ALA A 66 -11.14 -23.37 -6.90
C ALA A 66 -12.27 -24.39 -6.96
N LEU A 67 -12.55 -24.89 -8.17
CA LEU A 67 -13.46 -26.00 -8.44
C LEU A 67 -12.66 -27.27 -8.70
N VAL A 68 -12.89 -28.32 -7.93
CA VAL A 68 -12.28 -29.63 -8.13
C VAL A 68 -13.27 -30.54 -8.85
N ILE A 69 -12.91 -31.00 -10.03
CA ILE A 69 -13.74 -31.87 -10.85
C ILE A 69 -13.84 -33.24 -10.19
N GLY A 70 -15.06 -33.73 -9.98
CA GLY A 70 -15.34 -35.05 -9.41
C GLY A 70 -15.72 -36.11 -10.45
N ARG A 71 -16.28 -35.66 -11.58
CA ARG A 71 -16.76 -36.55 -12.65
C ARG A 71 -16.27 -36.03 -13.99
N ARG A 72 -15.79 -36.95 -14.83
CA ARG A 72 -15.34 -36.62 -16.19
C ARG A 72 -16.36 -35.74 -16.91
N ALA A 73 -15.92 -34.60 -17.44
CA ALA A 73 -16.74 -33.69 -18.23
C ALA A 73 -16.17 -33.59 -19.65
N HIS A 74 -17.00 -33.90 -20.65
CA HIS A 74 -16.69 -33.74 -22.07
C HIS A 74 -17.98 -33.42 -22.82
N ARG A 75 -18.00 -32.27 -23.50
CA ARG A 75 -19.13 -31.69 -24.23
C ARG A 75 -20.39 -31.59 -23.36
N VAL A 76 -20.22 -31.10 -22.14
CA VAL A 76 -21.31 -30.90 -21.17
C VAL A 76 -22.01 -29.58 -21.44
N SER A 77 -23.33 -29.50 -21.23
CA SER A 77 -24.08 -28.25 -21.35
C SER A 77 -23.90 -27.36 -20.11
N PRO A 78 -24.04 -26.02 -20.22
CA PRO A 78 -23.87 -25.10 -19.08
C PRO A 78 -24.67 -25.47 -17.84
N GLU A 79 -25.91 -25.93 -18.01
CA GLU A 79 -26.84 -26.28 -16.93
C GLU A 79 -26.37 -27.53 -16.17
N ARG A 80 -25.61 -28.41 -16.84
CA ARG A 80 -25.10 -29.65 -16.25
C ARG A 80 -23.68 -29.49 -15.70
N GLY A 81 -22.97 -28.42 -16.06
CA GLY A 81 -21.56 -28.21 -15.70
C GLY A 81 -21.30 -28.33 -14.20
N TRP A 82 -22.12 -27.66 -13.36
CA TRP A 82 -21.94 -27.69 -11.91
C TRP A 82 -21.94 -29.09 -11.31
N SER A 83 -22.77 -29.99 -11.84
CA SER A 83 -22.89 -31.37 -11.34
C SER A 83 -21.60 -32.19 -11.50
N HIS A 84 -20.63 -31.71 -12.27
CA HIS A 84 -19.32 -32.37 -12.43
C HIS A 84 -18.29 -31.95 -11.37
N VAL A 85 -18.57 -30.90 -10.59
CA VAL A 85 -17.73 -30.45 -9.48
C VAL A 85 -17.97 -31.35 -8.28
N ALA A 86 -16.91 -31.87 -7.67
CA ALA A 86 -16.99 -32.56 -6.37
C ALA A 86 -16.75 -31.59 -5.22
N TRP A 87 -15.76 -30.71 -5.36
CA TRP A 87 -15.34 -29.85 -4.27
C TRP A 87 -15.15 -28.40 -4.67
N VAL A 88 -15.45 -27.51 -3.73
CA VAL A 88 -15.12 -26.09 -3.79
C VAL A 88 -14.15 -25.76 -2.66
N THR A 89 -13.14 -24.93 -2.92
CA THR A 89 -12.23 -24.48 -1.87
C THR A 89 -11.60 -23.13 -2.23
N ALA A 90 -10.85 -22.53 -1.30
CA ALA A 90 -10.12 -21.30 -1.55
C ALA A 90 -8.82 -21.60 -2.31
N ALA A 91 -8.41 -20.63 -3.13
CA ALA A 91 -7.13 -20.66 -3.82
C ALA A 91 -6.51 -19.27 -3.91
N ASN A 92 -5.20 -19.23 -4.09
CA ASN A 92 -4.49 -18.01 -4.46
C ASN A 92 -3.77 -18.24 -5.79
N ASP A 93 -4.14 -17.51 -6.84
CA ASP A 93 -3.45 -17.52 -8.13
C ASP A 93 -2.25 -16.55 -8.12
N ALA A 94 -1.29 -16.85 -7.25
CA ALA A 94 -0.09 -16.04 -7.09
C ALA A 94 0.76 -16.02 -8.36
N GLY A 95 1.51 -14.93 -8.54
CA GLY A 95 2.39 -14.80 -9.69
C GLY A 95 3.36 -13.64 -9.63
N ALA A 96 4.49 -13.76 -10.34
CA ALA A 96 5.46 -12.69 -10.53
C ALA A 96 5.15 -11.91 -11.80
N TYR A 97 4.62 -10.71 -11.66
CA TYR A 97 4.18 -9.90 -12.80
C TYR A 97 5.33 -9.43 -13.69
N ASP A 98 6.54 -9.32 -13.13
CA ASP A 98 7.80 -9.00 -13.82
C ASP A 98 8.10 -9.96 -14.97
N LEU A 99 7.59 -11.18 -14.91
CA LEU A 99 7.81 -12.24 -15.91
C LEU A 99 6.63 -12.40 -16.88
N ARG A 100 5.55 -11.60 -16.76
CA ARG A 100 4.36 -11.71 -17.64
C ARG A 100 4.70 -11.48 -19.11
N TYR A 101 5.70 -10.66 -19.41
CA TYR A 101 6.12 -10.39 -20.79
C TYR A 101 6.68 -11.64 -21.48
N ALA A 102 7.26 -12.55 -20.69
CA ALA A 102 8.04 -13.65 -21.21
C ALA A 102 7.17 -14.71 -21.91
N ASP A 103 5.96 -14.95 -21.36
CA ASP A 103 4.98 -15.91 -21.87
C ASP A 103 3.60 -15.25 -22.02
N ARG A 104 3.56 -14.09 -22.67
CA ARG A 104 2.33 -13.30 -22.81
C ARG A 104 1.19 -14.15 -23.39
N GLY A 105 0.15 -14.36 -22.58
CA GLY A 105 -1.03 -15.16 -22.93
C GLY A 105 -1.10 -16.52 -22.25
N SER A 106 0.02 -17.23 -22.05
CA SER A 106 0.02 -18.52 -21.33
C SER A 106 0.36 -18.38 -19.85
N ASN A 107 1.01 -17.28 -19.44
CA ASN A 107 1.40 -16.97 -18.05
C ASN A 107 2.26 -18.05 -17.38
N LEU A 108 2.92 -18.93 -18.14
CA LEU A 108 3.56 -20.11 -17.59
C LEU A 108 4.65 -19.76 -16.56
N ARG A 109 5.63 -18.91 -16.91
CA ARG A 109 6.68 -18.51 -15.97
C ARG A 109 6.21 -17.52 -14.91
N SER A 110 5.24 -16.68 -15.22
CA SER A 110 4.74 -15.69 -14.25
C SER A 110 3.85 -16.33 -13.18
N LYS A 111 3.13 -17.42 -13.48
CA LYS A 111 2.16 -18.05 -12.56
C LYS A 111 2.45 -19.51 -12.26
N GLY A 112 3.55 -20.08 -12.74
CA GLY A 112 3.84 -21.51 -12.64
C GLY A 112 5.02 -21.92 -11.76
N ALA A 113 5.60 -21.00 -10.99
CA ALA A 113 6.66 -21.35 -10.05
C ALA A 113 6.12 -22.19 -8.88
N ASP A 114 7.01 -22.93 -8.21
CA ASP A 114 6.66 -23.74 -7.05
C ASP A 114 6.01 -22.87 -5.96
N GLY A 115 4.89 -23.35 -5.41
CA GLY A 115 4.12 -22.62 -4.40
C GLY A 115 3.20 -21.50 -4.91
N PHE A 116 3.14 -21.24 -6.23
CA PHE A 116 2.28 -20.18 -6.80
C PHE A 116 0.81 -20.57 -6.94
N THR A 117 0.44 -21.78 -6.54
CA THR A 117 -0.96 -22.25 -6.51
C THR A 117 -1.34 -22.80 -5.15
N PRO A 118 -1.39 -21.98 -4.08
CA PRO A 118 -1.97 -22.42 -2.83
C PRO A 118 -3.45 -22.78 -3.01
N ILE A 119 -3.88 -23.94 -2.50
CA ILE A 119 -5.28 -24.41 -2.54
C ILE A 119 -5.66 -25.05 -1.21
N GLY A 120 -6.86 -24.75 -0.69
CA GLY A 120 -7.40 -25.36 0.52
C GLY A 120 -7.96 -24.33 1.50
N PRO A 121 -7.83 -24.53 2.83
CA PRO A 121 -7.31 -25.73 3.50
C PRO A 121 -8.34 -26.86 3.60
N ARG A 122 -9.64 -26.57 3.42
CA ARG A 122 -10.72 -27.58 3.44
C ARG A 122 -11.52 -27.58 2.15
N LEU A 123 -11.93 -28.77 1.74
CA LEU A 123 -12.81 -28.99 0.61
C LEU A 123 -14.28 -28.94 1.06
N LEU A 124 -15.10 -28.17 0.36
CA LEU A 124 -16.55 -28.07 0.57
C LEU A 124 -17.26 -28.93 -0.47
N ASP A 125 -18.16 -29.82 -0.03
CA ASP A 125 -18.93 -30.69 -0.93
C ASP A 125 -19.84 -29.84 -1.84
N ALA A 126 -19.57 -29.87 -3.14
CA ALA A 126 -20.30 -29.06 -4.12
C ALA A 126 -21.80 -29.39 -4.20
N THR A 127 -22.21 -30.59 -3.77
CA THR A 127 -23.63 -30.98 -3.75
C THR A 127 -24.44 -30.26 -2.67
N ALA A 128 -23.77 -29.72 -1.64
CA ALA A 128 -24.37 -28.96 -0.56
C ALA A 128 -24.34 -27.43 -0.80
N LEU A 129 -23.87 -26.98 -1.96
CA LEU A 129 -23.60 -25.57 -2.25
C LEU A 129 -24.46 -25.05 -3.40
N ASP A 130 -24.87 -23.78 -3.28
CA ASP A 130 -25.36 -23.01 -4.41
C ASP A 130 -24.18 -22.28 -5.08
N PRO A 131 -23.85 -22.59 -6.35
CA PRO A 131 -22.75 -21.94 -7.06
C PRO A 131 -22.90 -20.41 -7.21
N ALA A 132 -24.12 -19.87 -7.10
CA ALA A 132 -24.39 -18.44 -7.20
C ALA A 132 -24.37 -17.70 -5.85
N ALA A 133 -24.20 -18.40 -4.74
CA ALA A 133 -24.23 -17.83 -3.38
C ALA A 133 -22.94 -18.10 -2.58
N LEU A 134 -21.80 -18.24 -3.27
CA LEU A 134 -20.50 -18.38 -2.62
C LEU A 134 -19.90 -17.00 -2.39
N ARG A 135 -19.23 -16.83 -1.25
CA ARG A 135 -18.51 -15.60 -0.88
C ARG A 135 -17.03 -15.85 -0.80
N LEU A 136 -16.26 -15.02 -1.49
CA LEU A 136 -14.81 -15.01 -1.52
C LEU A 136 -14.31 -13.81 -0.72
N ARG A 137 -13.37 -14.06 0.19
CA ARG A 137 -12.67 -13.01 0.92
C ARG A 137 -11.16 -13.25 0.92
N THR A 138 -10.41 -12.17 0.77
CA THR A 138 -8.94 -12.19 0.82
C THR A 138 -8.44 -11.14 1.80
N TRP A 139 -7.45 -11.52 2.60
CA TRP A 139 -6.73 -10.63 3.49
C TRP A 139 -5.24 -10.60 3.19
N VAL A 140 -4.62 -9.43 3.34
CA VAL A 140 -3.17 -9.26 3.33
C VAL A 140 -2.77 -8.57 4.62
N GLY A 141 -1.88 -9.20 5.40
CA GLY A 141 -1.47 -8.65 6.70
C GLY A 141 -2.62 -8.50 7.71
N GLY A 142 -3.75 -9.18 7.49
CA GLY A 142 -4.96 -9.07 8.30
C GLY A 142 -5.98 -8.03 7.81
N GLU A 143 -5.64 -7.20 6.82
CA GLU A 143 -6.56 -6.26 6.18
C GLU A 143 -7.40 -6.96 5.12
N LEU A 144 -8.72 -6.73 5.09
CA LEU A 144 -9.62 -7.29 4.08
C LEU A 144 -9.50 -6.49 2.78
N VAL A 145 -8.91 -7.11 1.75
CA VAL A 145 -8.60 -6.45 0.45
C VAL A 145 -9.49 -6.91 -0.69
N GLN A 146 -10.12 -8.08 -0.58
CA GLN A 146 -11.15 -8.56 -1.51
C GLN A 146 -12.33 -9.10 -0.73
N ASP A 147 -13.55 -8.73 -1.13
CA ASP A 147 -14.80 -9.24 -0.55
C ASP A 147 -15.90 -9.19 -1.61
N THR A 148 -16.32 -10.36 -2.10
CA THR A 148 -17.33 -10.46 -3.17
C THR A 148 -18.12 -11.75 -3.05
N ASP A 149 -19.27 -11.78 -3.72
CA ASP A 149 -20.04 -13.00 -3.97
C ASP A 149 -19.92 -13.46 -5.44
N THR A 150 -20.44 -14.66 -5.71
CA THR A 150 -20.50 -15.26 -7.04
C THR A 150 -21.78 -14.94 -7.82
N ALA A 151 -22.69 -14.14 -7.27
CA ALA A 151 -23.97 -13.86 -7.92
C ALA A 151 -23.83 -13.04 -9.20
N THR A 152 -22.72 -12.31 -9.33
CA THR A 152 -22.45 -11.37 -10.44
C THR A 152 -21.34 -11.82 -11.38
N LEU A 153 -20.91 -13.08 -11.34
CA LEU A 153 -19.87 -13.58 -12.25
C LEU A 153 -20.22 -13.32 -13.72
N LEU A 154 -19.22 -12.91 -14.52
CA LEU A 154 -19.35 -12.74 -15.97
C LEU A 154 -19.69 -14.08 -16.63
N PHE A 155 -19.02 -15.14 -16.19
CA PHE A 155 -19.20 -16.50 -16.66
C PHE A 155 -19.46 -17.41 -15.45
N PRO A 156 -20.73 -17.84 -15.23
CA PRO A 156 -21.07 -18.78 -14.18
C PRO A 156 -20.27 -20.09 -14.28
N PHE A 157 -20.04 -20.77 -13.15
CA PHE A 157 -19.19 -21.97 -13.10
C PHE A 157 -19.62 -23.07 -14.07
N GLY A 158 -20.93 -23.30 -14.22
CA GLY A 158 -21.46 -24.26 -15.20
C GLY A 158 -21.05 -23.92 -16.63
N THR A 159 -21.04 -22.63 -16.99
CA THR A 159 -20.61 -22.12 -18.30
C THR A 159 -19.12 -22.36 -18.54
N LEU A 160 -18.25 -22.09 -17.55
CA LEU A 160 -16.80 -22.34 -17.66
C LEU A 160 -16.51 -23.83 -17.95
N ILE A 161 -17.16 -24.72 -17.20
CA ILE A 161 -17.03 -26.17 -17.37
C ILE A 161 -17.53 -26.60 -18.74
N ALA A 162 -18.70 -26.11 -19.15
CA ALA A 162 -19.28 -26.41 -20.45
C ALA A 162 -18.36 -25.97 -21.58
N ASP A 163 -17.89 -24.72 -21.55
CA ASP A 163 -17.04 -24.15 -22.60
C ASP A 163 -15.71 -24.91 -22.72
N LEU A 164 -14.99 -25.12 -21.62
CA LEU A 164 -13.77 -25.95 -21.60
C LEU A 164 -14.03 -27.35 -22.14
N SER A 165 -15.09 -28.00 -21.65
CA SER A 165 -15.39 -29.41 -21.97
C SER A 165 -15.73 -29.66 -23.44
N ARG A 166 -16.06 -28.63 -24.22
CA ARG A 166 -16.30 -28.77 -25.67
C ARG A 166 -15.12 -29.36 -26.41
N LEU A 167 -13.90 -28.99 -25.98
CA LEU A 167 -12.65 -29.36 -26.64
C LEU A 167 -11.67 -30.09 -25.70
N VAL A 168 -11.72 -29.79 -24.39
CA VAL A 168 -10.78 -30.33 -23.40
C VAL A 168 -11.54 -31.21 -22.41
N THR A 169 -11.29 -32.52 -22.43
CA THR A 169 -11.85 -33.41 -21.40
C THR A 169 -11.32 -33.03 -20.01
N LEU A 170 -12.23 -32.73 -19.09
CA LEU A 170 -11.91 -32.53 -17.68
C LEU A 170 -12.03 -33.88 -16.97
N GLU A 171 -11.00 -34.27 -16.22
CA GLU A 171 -10.92 -35.53 -15.50
C GLU A 171 -11.15 -35.32 -14.00
N PRO A 172 -11.63 -36.34 -13.27
CA PRO A 172 -11.69 -36.29 -11.82
C PRO A 172 -10.33 -35.91 -11.21
N GLY A 173 -10.33 -34.94 -10.31
CA GLY A 173 -9.14 -34.36 -9.68
C GLY A 173 -8.65 -33.06 -10.33
N ASP A 174 -9.03 -32.76 -11.57
CA ASP A 174 -8.64 -31.50 -12.21
C ASP A 174 -9.20 -30.28 -11.47
N VAL A 175 -8.47 -29.17 -11.55
CA VAL A 175 -8.82 -27.93 -10.87
C VAL A 175 -9.10 -26.82 -11.88
N ILE A 176 -10.17 -26.06 -11.62
CA ILE A 176 -10.45 -24.79 -12.30
C ILE A 176 -10.37 -23.66 -11.28
N LEU A 177 -9.44 -22.72 -11.49
CA LEU A 177 -9.38 -21.45 -10.76
C LEU A 177 -10.25 -20.43 -11.52
N THR A 178 -11.27 -19.90 -10.85
CA THR A 178 -12.41 -19.27 -11.52
C THR A 178 -12.26 -17.79 -11.83
N GLY A 179 -11.08 -17.21 -11.60
CA GLY A 179 -10.79 -15.79 -11.71
C GLY A 179 -10.83 -15.09 -10.35
N THR A 180 -10.23 -13.90 -10.30
CA THR A 180 -10.13 -13.04 -9.10
C THR A 180 -10.98 -11.76 -9.24
N PRO A 181 -11.58 -11.23 -8.16
CA PRO A 181 -12.25 -9.93 -8.15
C PRO A 181 -11.26 -8.76 -8.11
N ALA A 182 -11.80 -7.53 -8.16
CA ALA A 182 -11.02 -6.33 -7.89
C ALA A 182 -10.37 -6.38 -6.51
N GLY A 183 -9.26 -5.65 -6.33
CA GLY A 183 -8.49 -5.63 -5.09
C GLY A 183 -7.30 -6.60 -5.07
N ALA A 184 -7.11 -7.42 -6.10
CA ALA A 184 -5.85 -8.13 -6.33
C ALA A 184 -4.73 -7.15 -6.68
N SER A 185 -3.62 -7.25 -5.96
CA SER A 185 -2.47 -6.34 -6.03
C SER A 185 -1.17 -7.11 -5.74
N VAL A 186 -0.07 -6.39 -5.51
CA VAL A 186 1.22 -6.98 -5.13
C VAL A 186 1.40 -7.09 -3.62
N VAL A 187 2.23 -8.04 -3.20
CA VAL A 187 2.62 -8.35 -1.82
C VAL A 187 4.14 -8.44 -1.72
N SER A 188 4.67 -8.16 -0.53
CA SER A 188 6.10 -8.17 -0.24
C SER A 188 6.49 -9.35 0.65
N PRO A 189 7.75 -9.81 0.61
CA PRO A 189 8.26 -10.76 1.60
C PRO A 189 7.98 -10.28 3.03
N GLY A 190 7.43 -11.17 3.85
CA GLY A 190 6.94 -10.87 5.20
C GLY A 190 5.42 -10.78 5.28
N ASP A 191 4.74 -10.43 4.18
CA ASP A 191 3.27 -10.38 4.15
C ASP A 191 2.66 -11.78 4.29
N ILE A 192 1.46 -11.81 4.84
CA ILE A 192 0.65 -13.02 4.95
C ILE A 192 -0.59 -12.81 4.11
N VAL A 193 -0.80 -13.70 3.13
CA VAL A 193 -2.01 -13.73 2.32
C VAL A 193 -2.93 -14.81 2.88
N GLU A 194 -4.20 -14.45 3.12
CA GLU A 194 -5.24 -15.37 3.55
C GLU A 194 -6.41 -15.33 2.57
N VAL A 195 -6.86 -16.48 2.07
CA VAL A 195 -8.05 -16.58 1.22
C VAL A 195 -9.08 -17.50 1.88
N GLU A 196 -10.34 -17.10 1.88
CA GLU A 196 -11.45 -17.90 2.38
C GLU A 196 -12.60 -17.92 1.37
N VAL A 197 -13.15 -19.12 1.15
CA VAL A 197 -14.40 -19.32 0.43
C VAL A 197 -15.43 -19.88 1.40
N SER A 198 -16.58 -19.22 1.45
CA SER A 198 -17.68 -19.59 2.34
C SER A 198 -18.99 -19.64 1.59
N ALA A 199 -19.93 -20.41 2.13
CA ALA A 199 -21.32 -20.47 1.70
C ALA A 199 -22.16 -20.05 2.91
N PRO A 200 -22.40 -18.73 3.08
CA PRO A 200 -22.96 -18.18 4.32
C PRO A 200 -24.32 -18.77 4.68
N ASP A 201 -25.17 -18.98 3.68
CA ASP A 201 -26.53 -19.50 3.86
C ASP A 201 -26.54 -20.96 4.35
N GLN A 202 -25.50 -21.72 4.02
CA GLN A 202 -25.31 -23.11 4.45
C GLN A 202 -24.39 -23.22 5.68
N GLY A 203 -23.82 -22.11 6.16
CA GLY A 203 -22.88 -22.11 7.29
C GLY A 203 -21.56 -22.86 7.02
N LEU A 204 -21.17 -23.01 5.75
CA LEU A 204 -19.97 -23.76 5.35
C LEU A 204 -18.80 -22.81 5.04
N THR A 205 -17.57 -23.21 5.39
CA THR A 205 -16.35 -22.44 5.09
C THR A 205 -15.16 -23.37 4.80
N SER A 206 -14.36 -23.00 3.79
CA SER A 206 -13.07 -23.64 3.51
C SER A 206 -12.08 -23.45 4.67
N GLY A 207 -12.33 -22.48 5.56
CA GLY A 207 -11.32 -21.90 6.44
C GLY A 207 -10.35 -21.00 5.66
N ARG A 208 -9.43 -20.36 6.38
CA ARG A 208 -8.42 -19.48 5.78
C ARG A 208 -7.25 -20.28 5.23
N LEU A 209 -7.08 -20.23 3.92
CA LEU A 209 -5.86 -20.64 3.23
C LEU A 209 -4.80 -19.57 3.48
N ARG A 210 -3.85 -19.86 4.37
CA ARG A 210 -2.89 -18.89 4.87
C ARG A 210 -1.49 -19.23 4.37
N ASN A 211 -0.85 -18.31 3.67
CA ASN A 211 0.51 -18.45 3.15
C ASN A 211 1.33 -17.20 3.42
N GLN A 212 2.60 -17.39 3.82
CA GLN A 212 3.54 -16.29 3.99
C GLN A 212 4.29 -16.06 2.68
N VAL A 213 4.45 -14.80 2.29
CA VAL A 213 5.33 -14.41 1.19
C VAL A 213 6.76 -14.38 1.70
N THR A 214 7.67 -15.05 1.01
CA THR A 214 9.10 -15.08 1.35
C THR A 214 9.92 -14.60 0.18
N GLU A 215 11.18 -14.25 0.41
CA GLU A 215 12.14 -14.08 -0.69
C GLU A 215 12.71 -15.47 -1.05
N ALA A 216 12.85 -15.77 -2.33
CA ALA A 216 13.48 -17.01 -2.77
C ALA A 216 14.97 -17.01 -2.43
N GLU A 217 15.49 -18.17 -2.02
CA GLU A 217 16.90 -18.30 -1.59
C GLU A 217 17.91 -18.23 -2.75
N HIS A 218 17.44 -18.36 -4.00
CA HIS A 218 18.29 -18.41 -5.19
C HIS A 218 18.01 -17.27 -6.16
N THR A 219 19.09 -16.74 -6.74
CA THR A 219 19.03 -15.75 -7.82
C THR A 219 18.73 -16.41 -9.15
N LEU A 220 17.91 -15.77 -9.98
CA LEU A 220 17.69 -16.19 -11.37
C LEU A 220 18.99 -16.00 -12.16
N ALA A 221 19.49 -17.07 -12.77
CA ALA A 221 20.67 -17.00 -13.63
C ALA A 221 20.33 -16.38 -15.00
N GLU A 222 21.29 -15.67 -15.60
CA GLU A 222 21.08 -14.76 -16.74
C GLU A 222 20.84 -15.42 -18.12
N TRP A 223 20.59 -16.73 -18.18
CA TRP A 223 20.36 -17.44 -19.44
C TRP A 223 18.89 -17.45 -19.90
N GLY A 224 17.98 -16.83 -19.13
CA GLY A 224 16.54 -16.85 -19.37
C GLY A 224 15.89 -15.47 -19.49
N ALA A 225 14.56 -15.45 -19.55
CA ALA A 225 13.82 -14.19 -19.38
C ALA A 225 14.01 -13.70 -17.95
N MET A 226 14.55 -12.50 -17.81
CA MET A 226 14.80 -11.86 -16.53
C MET A 226 13.59 -11.01 -16.12
N PRO A 227 13.38 -10.78 -14.82
CA PRO A 227 12.35 -9.85 -14.34
C PRO A 227 12.45 -8.50 -15.06
N ARG A 228 11.33 -8.00 -15.59
CA ARG A 228 11.25 -6.67 -16.21
C ARG A 228 10.09 -5.89 -15.64
N VAL A 229 10.38 -4.66 -15.26
CA VAL A 229 9.43 -3.70 -14.72
C VAL A 229 9.58 -2.38 -15.44
N ASP A 230 8.44 -1.83 -15.84
CA ASP A 230 8.31 -0.46 -16.33
C ASP A 230 7.17 0.24 -15.58
N ALA A 231 7.10 1.55 -15.68
CA ALA A 231 6.12 2.36 -14.95
C ALA A 231 4.67 1.95 -15.25
N ALA A 232 4.38 1.49 -16.48
CA ALA A 232 3.03 1.05 -16.86
C ALA A 232 2.66 -0.27 -16.19
N LEU A 233 3.61 -1.22 -16.14
CA LEU A 233 3.44 -2.47 -15.42
C LEU A 233 3.30 -2.24 -13.92
N ARG A 234 4.02 -1.24 -13.35
CA ARG A 234 3.82 -0.85 -11.96
C ARG A 234 2.43 -0.29 -11.70
N ALA A 235 1.98 0.66 -12.51
CA ALA A 235 0.64 1.21 -12.37
C ALA A 235 -0.47 0.13 -12.50
N ASP A 236 -0.31 -0.84 -13.40
CA ASP A 236 -1.25 -1.97 -13.55
C ASP A 236 -1.19 -2.96 -12.38
N ALA A 237 0.01 -3.28 -11.89
CA ALA A 237 0.23 -4.32 -10.91
C ALA A 237 -0.32 -3.99 -9.52
N TRP A 238 -0.16 -2.74 -9.08
CA TRP A 238 -0.67 -2.36 -7.78
C TRP A 238 -2.13 -1.86 -7.80
N GLY A 239 -2.68 -1.63 -8.99
CA GLY A 239 -4.04 -1.11 -9.20
C GLY A 239 -4.12 0.42 -9.09
N PRO A 240 -5.23 1.04 -9.55
CA PRO A 240 -5.41 2.51 -9.58
C PRO A 240 -5.46 3.19 -8.20
N ALA A 241 -5.37 2.42 -7.11
CA ALA A 241 -5.30 2.92 -5.73
C ALA A 241 -3.87 2.98 -5.17
N HIS A 242 -2.86 2.49 -5.89
CA HIS A 242 -1.48 2.57 -5.45
C HIS A 242 -0.74 3.64 -6.23
N VAL A 243 -0.59 4.79 -5.58
CA VAL A 243 0.55 5.65 -5.83
C VAL A 243 1.71 4.99 -5.10
N GLU A 244 2.80 4.69 -5.83
CA GLU A 244 4.07 4.34 -5.22
C GLU A 244 4.43 5.48 -4.26
N GLU A 245 4.26 5.26 -2.95
CA GLU A 245 4.65 6.28 -1.97
C GLU A 245 6.17 6.40 -2.09
N PRO A 246 6.69 7.57 -2.52
CA PRO A 246 8.12 7.70 -2.73
C PRO A 246 8.82 7.38 -1.42
N THR A 247 9.67 6.35 -1.42
CA THR A 247 10.78 6.33 -0.48
C THR A 247 11.62 7.54 -0.84
N LEU A 248 11.49 8.60 -0.04
CA LEU A 248 12.26 9.82 -0.20
C LEU A 248 13.73 9.44 -0.42
N ASP A 249 14.29 9.84 -1.57
CA ASP A 249 15.67 9.57 -1.89
C ASP A 249 16.58 10.03 -0.74
N LYS A 250 17.55 9.20 -0.36
CA LYS A 250 18.37 9.46 0.84
C LYS A 250 19.17 10.76 0.72
N ALA A 251 19.64 11.12 -0.48
CA ALA A 251 20.39 12.35 -0.68
C ALA A 251 19.46 13.58 -0.60
N VAL A 252 18.25 13.49 -1.16
CA VAL A 252 17.22 14.53 -1.03
C VAL A 252 16.79 14.69 0.43
N ALA A 253 16.57 13.58 1.16
CA ALA A 253 16.22 13.61 2.58
C ALA A 253 17.30 14.31 3.43
N GLU A 254 18.56 13.99 3.19
CA GLU A 254 19.68 14.57 3.93
C GLU A 254 19.84 16.06 3.62
N ALA A 255 19.69 16.45 2.35
CA ALA A 255 19.74 17.86 1.96
C ALA A 255 18.59 18.66 2.59
N LEU A 256 17.35 18.14 2.54
CA LEU A 256 16.20 18.77 3.18
C LEU A 256 16.36 18.91 4.70
N ARG A 257 17.03 17.96 5.35
CA ARG A 257 17.31 18.00 6.81
C ARG A 257 18.23 19.15 7.20
N GLY A 258 19.12 19.55 6.28
CA GLY A 258 20.06 20.65 6.45
C GLY A 258 19.46 22.04 6.19
N LEU A 259 18.34 22.13 5.47
CA LEU A 259 17.70 23.39 5.09
C LEU A 259 16.73 23.89 6.17
N ALA A 260 16.61 25.21 6.28
CA ALA A 260 15.62 25.85 7.16
C ALA A 260 14.22 25.85 6.52
N THR A 261 13.18 25.65 7.35
CA THR A 261 11.79 25.70 6.88
C THR A 261 11.43 27.08 6.30
N ALA A 262 12.00 28.16 6.85
CA ALA A 262 11.85 29.52 6.33
C ALA A 262 12.36 29.66 4.88
N THR A 263 13.51 29.06 4.56
CA THR A 263 14.08 29.03 3.20
C THR A 263 13.14 28.28 2.25
N LEU A 264 12.72 27.08 2.64
CA LEU A 264 11.82 26.24 1.85
C LEU A 264 10.49 26.94 1.56
N SER A 265 9.90 27.57 2.59
CA SER A 265 8.68 28.37 2.46
C SER A 265 8.85 29.54 1.48
N SER A 266 9.95 30.27 1.56
CA SER A 266 10.29 31.36 0.62
C SER A 266 10.42 30.87 -0.83
N GLN A 267 11.06 29.71 -1.05
CA GLN A 267 11.27 29.13 -2.37
C GLN A 267 9.98 28.55 -2.98
N LEU A 268 9.12 27.93 -2.18
CA LEU A 268 7.79 27.49 -2.59
C LEU A 268 6.91 28.70 -2.97
N ARG A 269 7.00 29.78 -2.18
CA ARG A 269 6.28 31.03 -2.44
C ARG A 269 6.68 31.67 -3.78
N LYS A 270 7.97 31.66 -4.14
CA LYS A 270 8.46 32.12 -5.45
C LYS A 270 7.88 31.32 -6.62
N ARG A 271 7.49 30.07 -6.38
CA ARG A 271 6.82 29.17 -7.35
C ARG A 271 5.30 29.29 -7.35
N GLY A 272 4.74 30.26 -6.61
CA GLY A 272 3.28 30.47 -6.51
C GLY A 272 2.58 29.59 -5.47
N LEU A 273 3.32 28.78 -4.70
CA LEU A 273 2.77 27.89 -3.68
C LEU A 273 2.79 28.58 -2.31
N GLN A 274 1.66 29.17 -1.91
CA GLN A 274 1.56 30.02 -0.71
C GLN A 274 1.11 29.26 0.56
N HIS A 275 0.47 28.10 0.42
CA HIS A 275 -0.24 27.42 1.51
C HIS A 275 0.43 26.09 1.88
N MET A 276 1.77 26.11 1.93
CA MET A 276 2.60 24.92 2.12
C MET A 276 3.11 24.75 3.55
N THR A 277 2.57 25.48 4.53
CA THR A 277 2.94 25.40 5.95
C THR A 277 1.79 24.84 6.77
N ILE A 278 2.11 23.96 7.72
CA ILE A 278 1.14 23.46 8.70
C ILE A 278 1.14 24.40 9.89
N ASP A 279 0.10 25.22 10.01
CA ASP A 279 0.07 26.33 10.97
C ASP A 279 -0.28 25.87 12.40
N GLY A 280 0.17 26.66 13.38
CA GLY A 280 -0.26 26.53 14.78
C GLY A 280 0.39 25.37 15.55
N LEU A 281 1.45 24.79 15.00
CA LEU A 281 2.16 23.68 15.62
C LEU A 281 3.34 24.16 16.47
N ARG A 282 3.66 23.39 17.50
CA ARG A 282 4.92 23.48 18.24
C ARG A 282 5.59 22.10 18.32
N PRO A 283 6.93 22.02 18.30
CA PRO A 283 7.63 20.77 18.50
C PRO A 283 7.67 20.36 19.98
N THR A 284 7.74 19.07 20.25
CA THR A 284 8.07 18.54 21.60
C THR A 284 9.52 18.85 21.99
N LYS A 285 10.41 18.98 21.00
CA LYS A 285 11.84 19.31 21.17
C LYS A 285 12.22 20.45 20.21
N PRO A 286 12.57 21.66 20.70
CA PRO A 286 12.96 22.78 19.84
C PRO A 286 14.16 22.50 18.91
N GLY A 287 15.06 21.60 19.28
CA GLY A 287 16.20 21.19 18.44
C GLY A 287 15.90 20.05 17.46
N GLY A 288 14.67 19.53 17.45
CA GLY A 288 14.29 18.41 16.58
C GLY A 288 14.23 18.79 15.12
N ARG A 289 14.67 17.89 14.24
CA ARG A 289 14.49 17.99 12.79
C ARG A 289 13.58 16.87 12.33
N LEU A 290 12.61 17.19 11.48
CA LEU A 290 11.68 16.25 10.87
C LEU A 290 11.91 16.26 9.37
N VAL A 291 12.17 15.09 8.79
CA VAL A 291 12.14 14.88 7.34
C VAL A 291 11.60 13.48 7.07
N GLY A 292 10.50 13.37 6.32
CA GLY A 292 9.92 12.09 5.91
C GLY A 292 8.68 12.28 5.05
N THR A 293 8.08 11.18 4.59
CA THR A 293 6.89 11.24 3.73
C THR A 293 5.58 11.06 4.49
N ALA A 294 4.52 11.73 4.05
CA ALA A 294 3.24 11.79 4.75
C ALA A 294 2.52 10.43 4.72
N HIS A 295 2.18 9.92 5.90
CA HIS A 295 1.13 8.91 6.08
C HIS A 295 -0.02 9.58 6.85
N THR A 296 -1.15 9.77 6.18
CA THR A 296 -2.20 10.68 6.66
C THR A 296 -3.32 9.96 7.43
N LEU A 297 -3.86 10.62 8.45
CA LEU A 297 -5.03 10.19 9.21
C LEU A 297 -6.00 11.36 9.38
N ARG A 298 -7.27 11.12 9.08
CA ARG A 298 -8.34 12.10 9.20
C ARG A 298 -9.29 11.79 10.36
N TYR A 299 -9.54 12.79 11.20
CA TYR A 299 -10.56 12.73 12.24
C TYR A 299 -11.84 13.48 11.86
N LEU A 300 -13.01 12.88 12.13
CA LEU A 300 -14.31 13.55 12.04
C LEU A 300 -14.85 14.00 13.40
N PRO A 301 -15.72 15.03 13.45
CA PRO A 301 -16.31 15.49 14.71
C PRO A 301 -16.99 14.35 15.45
N LEU A 302 -16.90 14.38 16.78
CA LEU A 302 -17.54 13.36 17.60
C LEU A 302 -19.03 13.31 17.33
N ARG A 303 -19.50 12.11 17.04
CA ARG A 303 -20.88 11.67 17.22
C ARG A 303 -20.84 10.36 17.98
N GLU A 304 -21.53 10.28 19.10
CA GLU A 304 -21.46 9.16 20.04
C GLU A 304 -21.86 7.83 19.39
N ASP A 305 -22.85 7.86 18.49
CA ASP A 305 -23.29 6.69 17.73
C ASP A 305 -22.23 6.17 16.74
N LEU A 306 -21.47 7.07 16.13
CA LEU A 306 -20.35 6.71 15.25
C LEU A 306 -19.13 6.28 16.06
N PHE A 307 -18.85 6.93 17.18
CA PHE A 307 -17.72 6.54 18.04
C PHE A 307 -17.88 5.11 18.59
N ALA A 308 -19.11 4.70 18.92
CA ALA A 308 -19.38 3.31 19.32
C ALA A 308 -18.94 2.29 18.25
N ARG A 309 -19.10 2.63 16.96
CA ARG A 309 -18.77 1.78 15.81
C ARG A 309 -17.31 1.88 15.37
N TYR A 310 -16.74 3.08 15.37
CA TYR A 310 -15.45 3.38 14.73
C TYR A 310 -14.34 3.80 15.71
N GLY A 311 -14.68 4.13 16.95
CA GLY A 311 -13.74 4.61 17.97
C GLY A 311 -13.04 3.52 18.78
N ASN A 312 -13.59 2.30 18.80
CA ASN A 312 -13.11 1.18 19.61
C ASN A 312 -12.21 0.21 18.83
N GLY A 313 -11.55 -0.73 19.53
CA GLY A 313 -10.80 -1.82 18.90
C GLY A 313 -9.63 -1.33 18.04
N MET A 314 -9.39 -2.00 16.91
CA MET A 314 -8.43 -1.60 15.88
C MET A 314 -9.04 -0.54 14.95
N ASN A 315 -9.25 0.65 15.52
CA ASN A 315 -9.80 1.81 14.82
C ASN A 315 -8.79 2.43 13.83
N ALA A 316 -9.23 3.39 13.02
CA ALA A 316 -8.38 4.02 12.01
C ALA A 316 -7.13 4.71 12.59
N GLN A 317 -7.15 5.19 13.84
CA GLN A 317 -5.98 5.77 14.50
C GLN A 317 -4.91 4.69 14.77
N LYS A 318 -5.30 3.55 15.33
CA LYS A 318 -4.37 2.46 15.60
C LYS A 318 -3.89 1.81 14.30
N ARG A 319 -4.78 1.67 13.32
CA ARG A 319 -4.42 1.19 11.97
C ARG A 319 -3.37 2.09 11.33
N ALA A 320 -3.55 3.41 11.34
CA ALA A 320 -2.56 4.36 10.80
C ALA A 320 -1.17 4.14 11.44
N VAL A 321 -1.12 3.90 12.76
CA VAL A 321 0.14 3.64 13.47
C VAL A 321 0.76 2.29 13.07
N GLU A 322 -0.05 1.26 12.88
CA GLU A 322 0.43 -0.07 12.44
C GLU A 322 0.85 -0.09 10.97
N GLU A 323 0.20 0.70 10.12
CA GLU A 323 0.47 0.85 8.68
C GLU A 323 1.78 1.62 8.40
N LEU A 324 2.28 2.42 9.36
CA LEU A 324 3.52 3.18 9.22
C LEU A 324 4.70 2.33 8.77
N ARG A 325 5.45 2.86 7.81
CA ARG A 325 6.70 2.32 7.28
C ARG A 325 7.90 3.18 7.70
N PRO A 326 9.13 2.63 7.70
CA PRO A 326 10.33 3.39 8.01
C PRO A 326 10.45 4.65 7.14
N GLY A 327 10.70 5.80 7.78
CA GLY A 327 10.84 7.10 7.09
C GLY A 327 9.54 7.89 6.88
N GLN A 328 8.38 7.34 7.27
CA GLN A 328 7.10 8.05 7.18
C GLN A 328 6.81 8.93 8.39
N VAL A 329 6.06 9.99 8.15
CA VAL A 329 5.54 10.92 9.16
C VAL A 329 4.05 10.69 9.29
N LEU A 330 3.58 10.37 10.49
CA LEU A 330 2.14 10.29 10.76
C LEU A 330 1.57 11.71 10.82
N VAL A 331 0.75 12.10 9.84
CA VAL A 331 0.13 13.43 9.79
C VAL A 331 -1.37 13.33 10.07
N MET A 332 -1.83 14.05 11.09
CA MET A 332 -3.18 13.92 11.64
C MET A 332 -3.97 15.22 11.54
N ASP A 333 -5.02 15.21 10.73
CA ASP A 333 -6.02 16.28 10.64
C ASP A 333 -7.11 16.05 11.69
N ALA A 334 -7.03 16.84 12.75
CA ALA A 334 -7.97 16.97 13.83
C ALA A 334 -8.80 18.26 13.73
N ARG A 335 -8.86 18.86 12.53
CA ARG A 335 -9.66 20.03 12.18
C ARG A 335 -9.29 21.26 13.00
N ARG A 336 -8.01 21.37 13.40
CA ARG A 336 -7.51 22.40 14.32
C ARG A 336 -8.27 22.47 15.65
N ASP A 337 -8.79 21.35 16.17
CA ASP A 337 -9.41 21.28 17.51
C ASP A 337 -8.44 20.65 18.51
N PRO A 338 -7.72 21.45 19.32
CA PRO A 338 -6.76 20.94 20.29
C PRO A 338 -7.39 20.48 21.61
N THR A 339 -8.73 20.48 21.73
CA THR A 339 -9.42 20.22 23.01
C THR A 339 -9.63 18.73 23.33
N SER A 340 -8.85 17.87 22.69
CA SER A 340 -8.78 16.42 22.89
C SER A 340 -7.48 15.86 22.32
N GLY A 341 -6.93 14.84 22.97
CA GLY A 341 -5.74 14.14 22.48
C GLY A 341 -6.02 13.36 21.20
N THR A 342 -5.19 13.57 20.18
CA THR A 342 -5.15 12.81 18.92
C THR A 342 -4.05 11.75 18.93
N ILE A 343 -3.10 11.85 19.84
CA ILE A 343 -2.06 10.86 20.09
C ILE A 343 -1.53 11.00 21.52
N GLY A 344 -0.95 9.93 22.04
CA GLY A 344 -0.30 9.87 23.36
C GLY A 344 0.91 8.95 23.33
N ASP A 345 1.53 8.75 24.50
CA ASP A 345 2.80 8.03 24.69
C ASP A 345 2.84 6.63 24.05
N ILE A 346 1.83 5.78 24.25
CA ILE A 346 1.81 4.40 23.75
C ILE A 346 1.79 4.35 22.22
N LEU A 347 0.97 5.19 21.58
CA LEU A 347 0.88 5.22 20.12
C LEU A 347 2.10 5.89 19.50
N ALA A 348 2.64 6.92 20.13
CA ALA A 348 3.89 7.55 19.69
C ALA A 348 5.08 6.59 19.81
N LEU A 349 5.18 5.83 20.92
CA LEU A 349 6.17 4.77 21.09
C LEU A 349 6.03 3.70 20.01
N ARG A 350 4.79 3.27 19.71
CA ARG A 350 4.55 2.29 18.64
C ARG A 350 4.99 2.83 17.27
N ALA A 351 4.69 4.09 16.97
CA ALA A 351 5.15 4.74 15.74
C ALA A 351 6.69 4.77 15.64
N GLN A 352 7.39 5.08 16.74
CA GLN A 352 8.86 5.02 16.79
C GLN A 352 9.38 3.59 16.51
N MET A 353 8.77 2.58 17.12
CA MET A 353 9.16 1.17 16.90
C MET A 353 8.88 0.68 15.48
N ARG A 354 8.02 1.37 14.72
CA ARG A 354 7.77 1.14 13.29
C ARG A 354 8.75 1.88 12.38
N GLY A 355 9.65 2.69 12.95
CA GLY A 355 10.63 3.47 12.21
C GLY A 355 10.09 4.78 11.61
N ALA A 356 8.97 5.30 12.15
CA ALA A 356 8.46 6.59 11.72
C ALA A 356 9.51 7.70 11.87
N ALA A 357 9.57 8.61 10.90
CA ALA A 357 10.42 9.80 10.93
C ALA A 357 9.87 10.90 11.83
N GLY A 358 8.56 10.88 12.13
CA GLY A 358 7.95 11.79 13.10
C GLY A 358 6.43 11.72 13.14
N ILE A 359 5.85 12.62 13.93
CA ILE A 359 4.40 12.80 14.09
C ILE A 359 4.07 14.28 13.93
N VAL A 360 2.97 14.57 13.24
CA VAL A 360 2.43 15.92 13.05
C VAL A 360 0.93 15.86 13.31
N THR A 361 0.40 16.71 14.18
CA THR A 361 -1.05 16.83 14.39
C THR A 361 -1.46 18.27 14.65
N ASP A 362 -2.52 18.73 14.01
CA ASP A 362 -3.13 20.03 14.37
C ASP A 362 -4.11 19.95 15.55
N GLY A 363 -4.13 18.82 16.26
CA GLY A 363 -4.93 18.58 17.46
C GLY A 363 -4.10 18.51 18.75
N GLY A 364 -4.70 17.94 19.79
CA GLY A 364 -4.09 17.86 21.12
C GLY A 364 -3.07 16.73 21.25
N LEU A 365 -1.96 16.97 21.93
CA LEU A 365 -1.02 15.94 22.36
C LEU A 365 -1.29 15.54 23.81
N ARG A 366 -1.43 14.24 24.06
CA ARG A 366 -1.53 13.68 25.41
C ARG A 366 -0.16 13.18 25.88
N ASP A 367 0.04 13.18 27.20
CA ASP A 367 1.24 12.63 27.84
C ASP A 367 2.53 13.24 27.28
N SER A 368 2.49 14.55 27.04
CA SER A 368 3.50 15.30 26.28
C SER A 368 4.92 15.16 26.84
N ALA A 369 5.07 15.03 28.17
CA ALA A 369 6.37 14.76 28.79
C ALA A 369 6.96 13.41 28.35
N ALA A 370 6.15 12.35 28.38
CA ALA A 370 6.59 11.01 27.95
C ALA A 370 6.86 10.97 26.44
N VAL A 371 6.04 11.67 25.64
CA VAL A 371 6.28 11.79 24.20
C VAL A 371 7.54 12.62 23.90
N ALA A 372 7.84 13.62 24.72
CA ALA A 372 9.08 14.39 24.59
C ALA A 372 10.33 13.57 24.95
N ASP A 373 10.23 12.48 25.73
CA ASP A 373 11.36 11.60 25.99
C ASP A 373 11.66 10.62 24.84
N LEU A 374 10.72 10.45 23.90
CA LEU A 374 10.89 9.60 22.71
C LEU A 374 11.91 10.21 21.73
N ASP A 375 12.60 9.35 20.98
CA ASP A 375 13.47 9.74 19.85
C ASP A 375 12.66 9.87 18.56
N LEU A 376 11.55 10.61 18.65
CA LEU A 376 10.61 10.81 17.56
C LEU A 376 10.13 12.27 17.53
N PRO A 377 10.58 13.08 16.54
CA PRO A 377 10.12 14.46 16.39
C PRO A 377 8.59 14.51 16.30
N THR A 378 7.96 15.25 17.22
CA THR A 378 6.49 15.35 17.30
C THR A 378 6.08 16.81 17.31
N TYR A 379 5.19 17.17 16.39
CA TYR A 379 4.62 18.52 16.24
C TYR A 379 3.13 18.47 16.53
N TYR A 380 2.65 19.38 17.36
CA TYR A 380 1.27 19.36 17.87
C TYR A 380 0.75 20.78 18.15
N ALA A 381 -0.57 20.97 18.20
CA ALA A 381 -1.16 22.29 18.43
C ALA A 381 -1.22 22.70 19.92
N ALA A 382 -1.66 21.80 20.81
CA ALA A 382 -1.61 22.04 22.25
C ALA A 382 -1.55 20.74 23.07
N GLU A 383 -1.14 20.79 24.34
CA GLU A 383 -1.30 19.63 25.23
C GLU A 383 -2.75 19.52 25.69
N HIS A 384 -3.28 18.30 25.78
CA HIS A 384 -4.59 18.07 26.35
C HIS A 384 -4.68 16.68 27.02
N PRO A 385 -5.20 16.56 28.26
CA PRO A 385 -5.19 15.30 29.00
C PRO A 385 -6.28 14.31 28.55
N ALA A 386 -7.34 14.78 27.88
CA ALA A 386 -8.44 13.92 27.47
C ALA A 386 -8.09 12.98 26.32
N VAL A 387 -8.66 11.78 26.36
CA VAL A 387 -8.50 10.71 25.36
C VAL A 387 -9.33 10.93 24.10
N LEU A 388 -9.01 10.13 23.08
CA LEU A 388 -9.87 9.90 21.92
C LEU A 388 -11.32 9.57 22.37
N GLY A 389 -12.31 10.10 21.65
CA GLY A 389 -13.73 9.95 21.99
C GLY A 389 -14.34 11.12 22.76
N ARG A 390 -13.59 12.20 23.01
CA ARG A 390 -14.12 13.49 23.50
C ARG A 390 -14.54 14.43 22.35
N ARG A 391 -13.71 14.54 21.31
CA ARG A 391 -13.96 15.41 20.14
C ARG A 391 -13.77 14.73 18.79
N HIS A 392 -13.05 13.62 18.75
CA HIS A 392 -12.59 13.03 17.49
C HIS A 392 -13.07 11.58 17.34
N VAL A 393 -13.54 11.27 16.14
CA VAL A 393 -13.71 9.90 15.63
C VAL A 393 -12.65 9.69 14.54
N PRO A 394 -11.73 8.72 14.67
CA PRO A 394 -10.78 8.42 13.60
C PRO A 394 -11.53 7.77 12.42
N TRP A 395 -11.28 8.23 11.19
CA TRP A 395 -12.11 7.85 10.04
C TRP A 395 -11.32 7.22 8.89
N ASP A 396 -10.54 8.02 8.16
CA ASP A 396 -9.78 7.57 6.99
C ASP A 396 -8.28 7.60 7.24
N THR A 397 -7.56 6.63 6.67
CA THR A 397 -6.11 6.60 6.53
C THR A 397 -5.72 6.67 5.05
N GLY A 398 -4.57 7.26 4.74
CA GLY A 398 -4.04 7.28 3.37
C GLY A 398 -4.87 8.11 2.38
N VAL A 399 -5.55 9.16 2.84
CA VAL A 399 -6.29 10.11 1.99
C VAL A 399 -5.74 11.54 2.12
N PRO A 400 -5.95 12.43 1.15
CA PRO A 400 -5.63 13.85 1.33
C PRO A 400 -6.36 14.47 2.52
N ILE A 401 -5.66 15.25 3.33
CA ILE A 401 -6.17 15.90 4.56
C ILE A 401 -5.84 17.40 4.62
N ALA A 402 -6.52 18.15 5.49
CA ALA A 402 -6.35 19.60 5.66
C ALA A 402 -5.65 19.94 7.00
N CYS A 403 -4.54 19.27 7.30
CA CYS A 403 -3.84 19.43 8.58
C CYS A 403 -3.28 20.85 8.73
N GLY A 404 -3.66 21.54 9.81
CA GLY A 404 -3.14 22.88 10.09
C GLY A 404 -3.36 23.85 8.93
N GLY A 405 -4.41 23.65 8.12
CA GLY A 405 -4.78 24.49 6.97
C GLY A 405 -3.99 24.26 5.69
N ALA A 406 -2.97 23.41 5.70
CA ALA A 406 -2.29 22.94 4.49
C ALA A 406 -2.99 21.68 3.96
N LEU A 407 -3.02 21.55 2.63
CA LEU A 407 -3.32 20.27 2.00
C LEU A 407 -2.10 19.37 2.16
N VAL A 408 -2.30 18.19 2.75
CA VAL A 408 -1.28 17.13 2.84
C VAL A 408 -1.82 15.91 2.14
N GLN A 409 -1.16 15.50 1.07
CA GLN A 409 -1.42 14.25 0.36
C GLN A 409 -0.53 13.13 0.92
N PRO A 410 -1.00 11.87 0.94
CA PRO A 410 -0.13 10.73 1.17
C PRO A 410 1.09 10.79 0.24
N GLY A 411 2.29 10.59 0.80
CA GLY A 411 3.54 10.67 0.06
C GLY A 411 4.18 12.07 -0.04
N ASP A 412 3.47 13.17 0.30
CA ASP A 412 4.09 14.50 0.39
C ASP A 412 5.27 14.48 1.38
N ILE A 413 6.31 15.29 1.15
CA ILE A 413 7.47 15.35 2.03
C ILE A 413 7.22 16.41 3.11
N LEU A 414 7.38 16.04 4.38
CA LEU A 414 7.30 16.96 5.50
C LEU A 414 8.70 17.34 5.93
N VAL A 415 8.97 18.64 6.01
CA VAL A 415 10.20 19.17 6.60
C VAL A 415 9.84 20.05 7.79
N GLY A 416 10.37 19.73 8.96
CA GLY A 416 10.08 20.48 10.18
C GLY A 416 11.32 20.84 10.99
N ASP A 417 11.29 22.04 11.56
CA ASP A 417 12.26 22.56 12.53
C ASP A 417 11.54 23.37 13.62
N ALA A 418 12.29 24.17 14.40
CA ALA A 418 11.72 24.96 15.48
C ALA A 418 10.60 25.92 15.06
N ASP A 419 10.60 26.36 13.80
CA ASP A 419 9.68 27.40 13.30
C ASP A 419 8.37 26.80 12.75
N GLY A 420 8.33 25.48 12.49
CA GLY A 420 7.11 24.79 12.09
C GLY A 420 7.36 23.62 11.15
N VAL A 421 6.35 23.28 10.35
CA VAL A 421 6.40 22.18 9.37
C VAL A 421 5.96 22.69 8.00
N VAL A 422 6.77 22.41 6.98
CA VAL A 422 6.53 22.70 5.57
C VAL A 422 6.19 21.40 4.83
N VAL A 423 5.20 21.48 3.95
CA VAL A 423 4.78 20.41 3.03
C VAL A 423 5.46 20.66 1.68
N VAL A 424 6.21 19.67 1.20
CA VAL A 424 6.97 19.74 -0.04
C VAL A 424 6.42 18.68 -1.01
N PRO A 425 5.88 19.07 -2.18
CA PRO A 425 5.46 18.13 -3.21
C PRO A 425 6.67 17.31 -3.70
N PRO A 426 6.54 15.97 -3.83
CA PRO A 426 7.68 15.10 -4.16
C PRO A 426 8.34 15.42 -5.50
N ASP A 427 7.54 15.83 -6.49
CA ASP A 427 7.97 16.22 -7.84
C ASP A 427 8.84 17.50 -7.84
N LEU A 428 8.68 18.36 -6.84
CA LEU A 428 9.44 19.60 -6.71
C LEU A 428 10.67 19.48 -5.82
N ALA A 429 10.83 18.38 -5.07
CA ALA A 429 11.82 18.28 -4.00
C ALA A 429 13.26 18.53 -4.48
N GLY A 430 13.65 17.95 -5.63
CA GLY A 430 15.01 18.11 -6.16
C GLY A 430 15.34 19.55 -6.54
N GLU A 431 14.47 20.20 -7.31
CA GLU A 431 14.65 21.61 -7.70
C GLU A 431 14.59 22.55 -6.50
N LEU A 432 13.67 22.28 -5.57
CA LEU A 432 13.51 23.06 -4.35
C LEU A 432 14.78 23.00 -3.49
N VAL A 433 15.38 21.82 -3.34
CA VAL A 433 16.64 21.65 -2.61
C VAL A 433 17.75 22.48 -3.24
N ALA A 434 17.95 22.36 -4.56
CA ALA A 434 19.03 23.08 -5.24
C ALA A 434 18.92 24.61 -5.05
N ASP A 435 17.73 25.17 -5.24
CA ASP A 435 17.50 26.61 -5.09
C ASP A 435 17.57 27.09 -3.64
N SER A 436 17.20 26.23 -2.69
CA SER A 436 17.25 26.55 -1.26
C SER A 436 18.69 26.56 -0.76
N VAL A 437 19.53 25.61 -1.20
CA VAL A 437 20.96 25.57 -0.88
C VAL A 437 21.67 26.82 -1.41
N GLU A 438 21.39 27.23 -2.65
CA GLU A 438 21.95 28.47 -3.21
C GLU A 438 21.46 29.71 -2.45
N GLN A 439 20.19 29.74 -2.03
CA GLN A 439 19.67 30.85 -1.21
C GLN A 439 20.38 30.94 0.14
N GLU A 440 20.51 29.84 0.89
CA GLU A 440 21.20 29.85 2.18
C GLU A 440 22.70 30.17 2.05
N SER A 441 23.33 29.76 0.95
CA SER A 441 24.69 30.15 0.61
C SER A 441 24.83 31.68 0.47
N ARG A 442 23.91 32.32 -0.26
CA ARG A 442 23.86 33.79 -0.39
C ARG A 442 23.58 34.47 0.94
N GLU A 443 22.64 33.96 1.72
CA GLU A 443 22.28 34.53 3.01
C GLU A 443 23.44 34.42 4.01
N ARG A 444 24.22 33.34 3.98
CA ARG A 444 25.43 33.18 4.78
C ARG A 444 26.50 34.20 4.41
N PHE A 445 26.74 34.41 3.11
CA PHE A 445 27.63 35.46 2.64
C PHE A 445 27.17 36.86 3.12
N ILE A 446 25.88 37.16 2.98
CA ILE A 446 25.29 38.43 3.45
C ILE A 446 25.49 38.59 4.95
N ALA A 447 25.20 37.55 5.74
CA ALA A 447 25.37 37.56 7.18
C ALA A 447 26.83 37.81 7.59
N GLU A 448 27.80 37.18 6.91
CA GLU A 448 29.23 37.44 7.13
C GLU A 448 29.62 38.90 6.81
N ARG A 449 29.06 39.49 5.75
CA ARG A 449 29.34 40.89 5.38
C ARG A 449 28.71 41.88 6.36
N VAL A 450 27.46 41.64 6.78
CA VAL A 450 26.80 42.43 7.81
C VAL A 450 27.56 42.33 9.14
N ALA A 451 28.03 41.13 9.52
CA ALA A 451 28.85 40.94 10.71
C ALA A 451 30.21 41.66 10.61
N ALA A 452 30.73 41.85 9.40
CA ALA A 452 31.93 42.63 9.13
C ALA A 452 31.69 44.16 9.09
N GLY A 453 30.45 44.62 9.30
CA GLY A 453 30.08 46.03 9.39
C GLY A 453 29.54 46.66 8.11
N GLU A 454 29.29 45.86 7.06
CA GLU A 454 28.71 46.37 5.81
C GLU A 454 27.24 46.77 5.97
N ALA A 455 26.82 47.80 5.24
CA ALA A 455 25.42 48.24 5.21
C ALA A 455 24.54 47.25 4.43
N ILE A 456 23.27 47.11 4.84
CA ILE A 456 22.31 46.21 4.19
C ILE A 456 21.83 46.69 2.82
N GLU A 457 21.97 47.99 2.53
CA GLU A 457 21.53 48.58 1.27
C GLU A 457 22.35 48.02 0.09
N GLY A 458 21.67 47.43 -0.89
CA GLY A 458 22.30 46.75 -2.02
C GLY A 458 22.92 45.38 -1.69
N LEU A 459 23.02 45.01 -0.40
CA LEU A 459 23.52 43.72 0.06
C LEU A 459 22.37 42.71 0.33
N TYR A 460 21.19 43.16 0.78
CA TYR A 460 20.01 42.30 1.02
C TYR A 460 18.74 42.89 0.38
N PRO A 461 18.16 42.26 -0.67
CA PRO A 461 18.67 41.09 -1.39
C PRO A 461 19.98 41.40 -2.13
N LEU A 462 20.79 40.36 -2.38
CA LEU A 462 22.12 40.49 -2.98
C LEU A 462 22.07 41.21 -4.35
N GLY A 463 22.56 42.45 -4.38
CA GLY A 463 22.56 43.28 -5.59
C GLY A 463 23.68 42.93 -6.58
N PRO A 464 23.62 43.47 -7.82
CA PRO A 464 24.62 43.20 -8.87
C PRO A 464 26.06 43.55 -8.48
N THR A 465 26.24 44.59 -7.64
CA THR A 465 27.55 45.07 -7.18
C THR A 465 28.27 44.05 -6.30
N TRP A 466 27.53 43.20 -5.59
CA TRP A 466 28.07 42.18 -4.68
C TRP A 466 28.19 40.79 -5.32
N GLN A 467 27.67 40.59 -6.54
CA GLN A 467 27.75 39.29 -7.22
C GLN A 467 29.18 38.77 -7.43
N PRO A 468 30.17 39.59 -7.86
CA PRO A 468 31.55 39.10 -8.02
C PRO A 468 32.16 38.66 -6.68
N ALA A 469 31.90 39.41 -5.61
CA ALA A 469 32.40 39.09 -4.28
C ALA A 469 31.77 37.81 -3.71
N TYR A 470 30.48 37.59 -3.98
CA TYR A 470 29.79 36.34 -3.63
C TYR A 470 30.34 35.14 -4.41
N GLN A 471 30.55 35.26 -5.71
CA GLN A 471 31.14 34.19 -6.53
C GLN A 471 32.51 33.79 -6.01
N GLN A 472 33.40 34.77 -5.76
CA GLN A 472 34.71 34.51 -5.18
C GLN A 472 34.62 33.87 -3.79
N TRP A 473 33.70 34.31 -2.95
CA TRP A 473 33.48 33.71 -1.63
C TRP A 473 33.03 32.25 -1.73
N ARG A 474 32.10 31.95 -2.65
CA ARG A 474 31.58 30.60 -2.90
C ARG A 474 32.65 29.65 -3.44
N ASP A 475 33.49 30.12 -4.37
CA ASP A 475 34.55 29.29 -4.95
C ASP A 475 35.63 28.89 -3.92
N THR A 476 35.75 29.65 -2.83
CA THR A 476 36.70 29.35 -1.73
C THR A 476 36.13 28.47 -0.62
N ARG A 477 34.82 28.14 -0.66
CA ARG A 477 34.11 27.38 0.37
C ARG A 477 33.06 26.48 -0.30
N PRO A 478 33.38 25.19 -0.58
CA PRO A 478 32.43 24.26 -1.16
C PRO A 478 31.23 23.97 -0.25
#